data_AF-A0A962CHU1-F1
#
_entry.id   AF-A0A962CHU1-F1
#
_cell.length_a   1.000
_cell.length_b   1.000
_cell.length_c   1.000
_cell.angle_alpha   90.00
_cell.angle_beta   90.00
_cell.angle_gamma   90.00
#
_symmetry.space_group_name_H-M   'P 1'
#
loop_
_entity.id
_entity.type
_entity.pdbx_description
1 polymer ?
#
loop_
_entity_poly.entity_id
_entity_poly.type
_entity_poly.pdbx_seq_one_letter_code
_entity_poly.pdbx_strand_id
1 'polypeptide(L)'
;MNRFHSQGRIGTTPLIVIAAAALAIGLFAGSRWMNPSPPPQLAAAVMYPSAQPVTPFELRRTDGLTMTEADLRGHWTIAFFGFTHCPDICPTTLAAFKQVWSQL
;
A
#
# COMPACT_ATOMS: atom_id res chain seq x y z
N MET A 1 -61.33 -12.71 43.51
CA MET A 1 -60.50 -12.29 44.67
C MET A 1 -59.16 -12.99 44.55
N ASN A 2 -57.96 -12.41 44.60
CA ASN A 2 -57.43 -11.10 44.99
C ASN A 2 -56.14 -10.83 44.17
N ARG A 3 -56.07 -9.71 43.45
CA ARG A 3 -55.23 -8.51 43.70
C ARG A 3 -53.71 -8.69 43.42
N PHE A 4 -53.23 -8.21 42.27
CA PHE A 4 -52.75 -6.83 41.99
C PHE A 4 -51.28 -6.60 42.41
N HIS A 5 -50.45 -6.36 41.39
CA HIS A 5 -49.37 -5.36 41.29
C HIS A 5 -48.47 -5.10 42.50
N SER A 6 -47.15 -5.32 42.33
CA SER A 6 -46.02 -4.53 42.85
C SER A 6 -44.78 -5.43 42.81
N GLN A 7 -43.65 -5.17 42.16
CA GLN A 7 -43.09 -4.00 41.50
C GLN A 7 -42.07 -4.55 40.49
N GLY A 8 -42.36 -4.46 39.20
CA GLY A 8 -41.41 -4.77 38.13
C GLY A 8 -40.36 -3.67 38.02
N ARG A 9 -39.44 -3.58 38.99
CA ARG A 9 -38.22 -2.82 38.81
C ARG A 9 -37.29 -3.70 37.99
N ILE A 10 -37.52 -3.73 36.67
CA ILE A 10 -36.52 -4.17 35.70
C ILE A 10 -35.29 -3.35 36.05
N GLY A 11 -34.36 -3.95 36.79
CA GLY A 11 -33.22 -3.26 37.36
C GLY A 11 -32.46 -2.57 36.24
N THR A 12 -31.70 -1.54 36.55
CA THR A 12 -30.79 -0.91 35.57
C THR A 12 -29.65 -1.86 35.17
N THR A 13 -29.45 -2.95 35.90
CA THR A 13 -28.41 -3.97 35.72
C THR A 13 -28.35 -4.66 34.34
N PRO A 14 -29.43 -5.22 33.76
CA PRO A 14 -29.39 -5.80 32.42
C PRO A 14 -29.17 -4.74 31.33
N LEU A 15 -29.65 -3.50 31.51
CA LEU A 15 -29.40 -2.40 30.58
C LEU A 15 -27.91 -2.01 30.55
N ILE A 16 -27.26 -1.94 31.72
CA ILE A 16 -25.83 -1.64 31.83
C ILE A 16 -25.01 -2.76 31.17
N VAL A 17 -25.37 -4.02 31.38
CA VAL A 17 -24.66 -5.17 30.77
C VAL A 17 -24.80 -5.15 29.24
N ILE A 18 -26.01 -4.89 28.71
CA ILE A 18 -26.23 -4.80 27.26
C ILE A 18 -25.43 -3.63 26.66
N ALA A 19 -25.44 -2.47 27.30
CA ALA A 19 -24.68 -1.30 26.84
C ALA A 19 -23.16 -1.57 26.84
N ALA A 20 -22.63 -2.19 27.89
CA ALA A 20 -21.22 -2.57 27.98
C ALA A 20 -20.84 -3.61 26.91
N ALA A 21 -21.69 -4.62 26.69
CA ALA A 21 -21.47 -5.62 25.66
C ALA A 21 -21.50 -5.00 24.24
N ALA A 22 -22.45 -4.12 23.95
CA ALA A 22 -22.54 -3.42 22.67
C ALA A 22 -21.31 -2.54 22.41
N LEU A 23 -20.83 -1.82 23.44
CA LEU A 23 -19.59 -1.04 23.38
C LEU A 23 -18.37 -1.93 23.10
N ALA A 24 -18.24 -3.05 23.82
CA ALA A 24 -17.12 -3.98 23.63
C ALA A 24 -17.13 -4.58 22.22
N ILE A 25 -18.30 -5.01 21.73
CA ILE A 25 -18.45 -5.56 20.38
C ILE A 25 -18.15 -4.50 19.32
N GLY A 26 -18.65 -3.28 19.49
CA GLY A 26 -18.39 -2.18 18.56
C GLY A 26 -16.91 -1.81 18.48
N LEU A 27 -16.23 -1.68 19.62
CA LEU A 27 -14.78 -1.42 19.68
C LEU A 27 -13.97 -2.57 19.08
N PHE A 28 -14.37 -3.82 19.35
CA PHE A 28 -13.69 -4.99 18.79
C PHE A 28 -13.87 -5.08 17.27
N ALA A 29 -15.09 -4.97 16.76
CA ALA A 29 -15.36 -4.98 15.32
C ALA A 29 -14.70 -3.80 14.60
N GLY A 30 -14.81 -2.59 15.17
CA GLY A 30 -14.20 -1.38 14.63
C GLY A 30 -12.67 -1.46 14.57
N SER A 31 -12.03 -1.93 15.64
CA SER A 31 -10.56 -2.10 15.64
C SER A 31 -10.08 -3.14 14.62
N ARG A 32 -10.87 -4.17 14.33
CA ARG A 32 -10.53 -5.18 13.31
C ARG A 32 -10.74 -4.68 11.88
N TRP A 33 -11.68 -3.75 11.66
CA TRP A 33 -11.91 -3.10 10.38
C TRP A 33 -10.91 -1.99 10.07
N MET A 34 -10.49 -1.25 11.10
CA MET A 34 -9.49 -0.18 10.97
C MET A 34 -8.04 -0.68 11.00
N ASN A 35 -7.83 -1.99 11.20
CA ASN A 35 -6.50 -2.55 11.14
C ASN A 35 -6.01 -2.51 9.69
N PRO A 36 -4.91 -1.79 9.40
CA PRO A 36 -4.40 -1.68 8.04
C PRO A 36 -4.05 -3.07 7.51
N SER A 37 -4.38 -3.32 6.24
CA SER A 37 -3.95 -4.55 5.58
C SER A 37 -2.42 -4.62 5.61
N PRO A 38 -1.83 -5.81 5.88
CA PRO A 38 -0.39 -5.97 5.80
C PRO A 38 0.08 -5.55 4.40
N PRO A 39 1.23 -4.85 4.28
CA PRO A 39 1.74 -4.44 2.99
C PRO A 39 1.89 -5.66 2.08
N PRO A 40 1.67 -5.50 0.76
CA PRO A 40 1.84 -6.60 -0.18
C PRO A 40 3.24 -7.19 0.00
N GLN A 41 3.31 -8.52 0.13
CA GLN A 41 4.59 -9.21 0.21
C GLN A 41 5.24 -9.14 -1.17
N LEU A 42 6.12 -8.16 -1.35
CA LEU A 42 6.90 -7.98 -2.56
C LEU A 42 7.88 -9.13 -2.66
N ALA A 43 7.53 -10.20 -3.40
CA ALA A 43 8.41 -11.35 -3.57
C ALA A 43 9.73 -11.02 -4.27
N ALA A 44 9.78 -9.90 -5.02
CA ALA A 44 10.92 -9.53 -5.85
C ALA A 44 11.12 -8.00 -5.99
N ALA A 45 10.73 -7.20 -5.00
CA ALA A 45 11.02 -5.77 -5.01
C ALA A 45 11.60 -5.30 -3.67
N VAL A 46 12.69 -4.55 -3.75
CA VAL A 46 13.35 -3.93 -2.60
C VAL A 46 12.89 -2.48 -2.53
N MET A 47 12.14 -2.14 -1.49
CA MET A 47 11.84 -0.75 -1.15
C MET A 47 12.95 -0.23 -0.25
N TYR A 48 13.63 0.82 -0.69
CA TYR A 48 14.63 1.49 0.14
C TYR A 48 13.93 2.23 1.30
N PRO A 49 14.46 2.15 2.53
CA PRO A 49 13.86 2.81 3.70
C PRO A 49 13.96 4.33 3.63
N SER A 50 14.89 4.87 2.84
CA SER A 50 15.10 6.30 2.62
C SER A 50 15.52 6.58 1.18
N ALA A 51 15.26 7.79 0.71
CA ALA A 51 15.68 8.24 -0.61
C ALA A 51 17.21 8.29 -0.69
N GLN A 52 17.78 7.52 -1.62
CA GLN A 52 19.21 7.54 -1.91
C GLN A 52 19.47 8.49 -3.08
N PRO A 53 20.46 9.39 -2.97
CA PRO A 53 20.84 10.24 -4.10
C PRO A 53 21.42 9.37 -5.22
N VAL A 54 21.04 9.67 -6.46
CA VAL A 54 21.68 9.08 -7.65
C VAL A 54 23.10 9.62 -7.74
N THR A 55 24.08 8.71 -7.83
CA THR A 55 25.48 9.09 -8.01
C THR A 55 25.67 9.81 -9.34
N PRO A 56 26.45 10.90 -9.42
CA PRO A 56 26.73 11.57 -10.67
C PRO A 56 27.27 10.60 -11.72
N PHE A 57 26.76 10.72 -12.94
CA PHE A 57 27.17 9.86 -14.05
C PHE A 57 27.19 10.64 -15.35
N GLU A 58 27.98 10.16 -16.30
CA GLU A 58 27.94 10.61 -17.68
C GLU A 58 27.81 9.40 -18.60
N LEU A 59 26.74 9.36 -19.38
CA LEU A 59 26.45 8.30 -20.34
C LEU A 59 26.23 8.90 -21.72
N ARG A 60 26.63 8.19 -22.77
CA ARG A 60 26.31 8.58 -24.14
C ARG A 60 25.01 7.95 -24.59
N ARG A 61 24.05 8.79 -24.99
CA ARG A 61 22.77 8.37 -25.54
C ARG A 61 22.92 7.88 -26.97
N THR A 62 21.89 7.17 -27.45
CA THR A 62 21.81 6.66 -28.82
C THR A 62 21.74 7.77 -29.87
N ASP A 63 21.28 8.97 -29.50
CA ASP A 63 21.25 10.16 -30.36
C ASP A 63 22.59 10.94 -30.37
N GLY A 64 23.60 10.46 -29.64
CA GLY A 64 24.93 11.09 -29.57
C GLY A 64 25.08 12.16 -28.50
N LEU A 65 24.01 12.52 -27.79
CA LEU A 65 24.06 13.48 -26.68
C LEU A 65 24.61 12.83 -25.40
N THR A 66 25.16 13.64 -24.50
CA THR A 66 25.53 13.23 -23.14
C THR A 66 24.29 13.25 -22.25
N MET A 67 24.15 12.25 -21.39
CA MET A 67 23.12 12.16 -20.35
C MET A 67 23.76 12.08 -18.98
N THR A 68 23.17 12.81 -18.03
CA THR A 68 23.63 12.98 -16.66
C THR A 68 22.48 12.77 -15.66
N GLU A 69 22.79 12.76 -14.37
CA GLU A 69 21.77 12.70 -13.32
C GLU A 69 20.86 13.94 -13.29
N ALA A 70 21.31 15.07 -13.84
CA ALA A 70 20.50 16.28 -13.95
C ALA A 70 19.30 16.09 -14.88
N ASP A 71 19.45 15.26 -15.92
CA ASP A 71 18.39 14.93 -16.88
C ASP A 71 17.29 14.04 -16.27
N LEU A 72 17.47 13.53 -15.05
CA LEU A 72 16.48 12.70 -14.35
C LEU A 72 15.57 13.51 -13.40
N ARG A 73 15.75 14.83 -13.32
CA ARG A 73 15.06 15.69 -12.34
C ARG A 73 13.75 16.24 -12.91
N GLY A 74 12.77 16.41 -12.02
CA GLY A 74 11.50 17.08 -12.35
C GLY A 74 10.44 16.18 -12.99
N HIS A 75 10.74 14.89 -13.17
CA HIS A 75 9.79 13.90 -13.66
C HIS A 75 10.09 12.51 -13.07
N TRP A 76 9.12 11.61 -13.11
CA TRP A 76 9.33 10.21 -12.77
C TRP A 76 10.24 9.55 -13.80
N THR A 77 11.20 8.74 -13.32
CA THR A 77 12.13 7.99 -14.17
C THR A 77 12.06 6.53 -13.78
N ILE A 78 11.87 5.66 -14.77
CA ILE A 78 11.97 4.21 -14.62
C ILE A 78 13.22 3.76 -15.38
N ALA A 79 14.18 3.17 -14.66
CA ALA A 79 15.42 2.68 -15.24
C ALA A 79 15.40 1.15 -15.37
N PHE A 80 15.93 0.64 -16.48
CA PHE A 80 16.16 -0.80 -16.70
C PHE A 80 17.59 -1.00 -17.21
N PHE A 81 18.30 -1.93 -16.57
CA PHE A 81 19.67 -2.30 -16.95
C PHE A 81 19.62 -3.61 -17.74
N GLY A 82 19.98 -3.54 -19.02
CA GLY A 82 20.00 -4.69 -19.93
C GLY A 82 21.07 -4.58 -21.00
N PHE A 83 21.11 -5.53 -21.91
CA PHE A 83 22.07 -5.59 -23.03
C PHE A 83 21.38 -6.11 -24.30
N THR A 84 21.96 -5.79 -25.46
CA THR A 84 21.34 -5.99 -26.78
C THR A 84 21.19 -7.45 -27.19
N HIS A 85 22.05 -8.35 -26.68
CA HIS A 85 22.08 -9.77 -27.04
C HIS A 85 21.57 -10.67 -25.91
N CYS A 86 20.53 -10.22 -25.24
CA CYS A 86 19.91 -10.92 -24.11
C CYS A 86 18.80 -11.85 -24.63
N PRO A 87 18.90 -13.17 -24.41
CA PRO A 87 18.09 -14.12 -25.18
C PRO A 87 16.58 -14.06 -24.92
N ASP A 88 16.10 -13.62 -23.74
CA ASP A 88 14.66 -13.66 -23.45
C ASP A 88 14.13 -12.54 -22.53
N ILE A 89 14.77 -12.29 -21.37
CA ILE A 89 14.20 -11.43 -20.32
C ILE A 89 14.17 -9.95 -20.71
N CYS A 90 15.18 -9.49 -21.46
CA CYS A 90 15.33 -8.08 -21.82
C CYS A 90 14.26 -7.58 -22.81
N PRO A 91 13.98 -8.26 -23.95
CA PRO A 91 12.89 -7.82 -24.83
C PRO A 91 11.53 -7.89 -24.16
N THR A 92 11.30 -8.91 -23.33
CA THR A 92 10.03 -9.09 -22.59
C THR A 92 9.82 -7.96 -21.57
N THR A 93 10.85 -7.60 -20.81
CA THR A 93 10.78 -6.53 -19.80
C THR A 93 10.53 -5.17 -20.46
N LEU A 94 11.21 -4.89 -21.56
CA LEU A 94 11.05 -3.63 -22.28
C LEU A 94 9.63 -3.48 -22.89
N ALA A 95 9.04 -4.58 -23.37
CA ALA A 95 7.66 -4.59 -23.83
C ALA A 95 6.66 -4.30 -22.70
N ALA A 96 6.87 -4.89 -21.50
CA ALA A 96 6.06 -4.60 -20.33
C ALA A 96 6.17 -3.12 -19.90
N PHE A 97 7.37 -2.54 -19.97
CA PHE A 97 7.59 -1.12 -19.64
C PHE A 97 6.83 -0.20 -20.60
N LYS A 98 6.85 -0.49 -21.90
CA LYS A 98 6.09 0.26 -22.90
C LYS A 98 4.58 0.27 -22.58
N GLN A 99 4.04 -0.86 -22.11
CA GLN A 99 2.64 -0.96 -21.71
C GLN A 99 2.33 -0.08 -20.51
N VAL A 100 3.15 -0.14 -19.46
CA VAL A 100 2.95 0.67 -18.24
C VAL A 100 3.08 2.16 -18.55
N TRP A 101 4.06 2.55 -19.36
CA TRP A 101 4.29 3.96 -19.71
C TRP A 101 3.08 4.60 -20.42
N SER A 102 2.27 3.82 -21.15
CA SER A 102 1.05 4.32 -21.78
C SER A 102 -0.09 4.68 -20.81
N GLN A 103 0.04 4.29 -19.54
CA GLN A 103 -0.97 4.48 -18.50
C GLN A 103 -0.65 5.64 -17.54
N LEU A 104 0.55 6.22 -17.64
CA LEU A 104 0.98 7.40 -16.88
C LEU A 104 0.85 8.66 -17.77
#